data_AF-A0A954K3A5-F1
#
_entry.id   AF-A0A954K3A5-F1
#
_cell.length_a   1.000
_cell.length_b   1.000
_cell.length_c   1.000
_cell.angle_alpha   90.00
_cell.angle_beta   90.00
_cell.angle_gamma   90.00
#
_symmetry.space_group_name_H-M   'P 1'
#
loop_
_entity.id
_entity.type
_entity.pdbx_description
1 polymer ?
#
loop_
_entity_poly.entity_id
_entity_poly.type
_entity_poly.pdbx_seq_one_letter_code
_entity_poly.pdbx_strand_id
1 'polypeptide(L)' 'MDQTQTNQPFEEPKFITACGGKIKEPSKYPSAEYRGERIYFCTQACLDVFLLNPDPFMAGEIEHPA' A
#
# COMPACT_ATOMS: atom_id res chain seq x y z
N MET A 1 30.76 0.67 16.72
CA MET A 1 29.73 -0.37 16.77
C MET A 1 28.43 0.39 16.96
N ASP A 2 27.65 0.80 15.98
CA ASP A 2 27.41 0.30 14.63
C ASP A 2 27.23 1.47 13.66
N GLN A 3 27.64 1.21 12.43
CA GLN A 3 27.40 2.06 11.28
C GLN A 3 25.95 1.84 10.85
N THR A 4 25.18 2.90 10.62
CA THR A 4 24.42 3.08 9.36
C THR A 4 23.64 4.39 9.43
N GLN A 5 24.22 5.36 8.73
CA GLN A 5 23.57 6.53 8.16
C GLN A 5 22.19 6.14 7.60
N THR A 6 21.11 6.59 8.23
CA THR A 6 19.77 6.57 7.62
C THR A 6 19.71 7.65 6.54
N ASN A 7 20.39 7.38 5.42
CA ASN A 7 20.28 8.18 4.21
C ASN A 7 19.04 7.69 3.48
N GLN A 8 17.87 8.03 4.01
CA GLN A 8 16.59 7.83 3.33
C GLN A 8 16.52 8.97 2.30
N PRO A 9 16.62 8.70 0.99
CA PRO A 9 16.21 9.72 0.03
C PRO A 9 14.75 10.00 0.33
N PHE A 10 14.45 11.26 0.65
CA PHE A 10 13.08 11.75 0.78
C PHE A 10 12.47 11.73 -0.63
N GLU A 11 12.12 10.53 -1.09
CA GLU A 11 11.51 10.34 -2.40
C GLU A 11 10.09 10.91 -2.34
N GLU A 12 9.79 11.77 -3.32
CA GLU A 12 8.45 12.32 -3.54
C GLU A 12 7.38 11.22 -3.40
N PRO A 13 6.18 11.51 -2.87
CA PRO A 13 5.14 10.51 -2.69
C PRO A 13 4.62 10.02 -4.05
N LYS A 14 5.34 9.05 -4.63
CA LYS A 14 5.00 8.33 -5.86
C LYS A 14 4.16 7.08 -5.59
N PHE A 15 3.98 6.71 -4.33
CA PHE A 15 3.25 5.51 -3.96
C PHE A 15 1.77 5.82 -3.77
N ILE A 16 0.95 5.27 -4.67
CA ILE A 16 -0.51 5.34 -4.63
C ILE A 16 -1.02 4.04 -4.01
N THR A 17 -1.89 4.14 -3.02
CA THR A 17 -2.60 3.01 -2.42
C THR A 17 -3.70 2.53 -3.36
N ALA A 18 -4.20 1.33 -3.14
CA ALA A 18 -5.27 0.76 -3.96
C ALA A 18 -6.54 1.64 -4.06
N CYS A 19 -6.84 2.44 -3.03
CA CYS A 19 -7.95 3.41 -3.04
C CYS A 19 -7.61 4.77 -3.68
N GLY A 20 -6.44 4.90 -4.32
CA GLY A 20 -5.98 6.17 -4.91
C GLY A 20 -5.32 7.14 -3.91
N GLY A 21 -5.16 6.74 -2.65
CA GLY A 21 -4.52 7.55 -1.61
C GLY A 21 -3.01 7.67 -1.84
N LYS A 22 -2.42 8.85 -1.67
CA LYS A 22 -0.97 9.03 -1.80
C LYS A 22 -0.30 8.87 -0.45
N ILE A 23 0.63 7.94 -0.33
CA ILE A 23 1.41 7.71 0.89
C ILE A 23 2.86 8.14 0.72
N LYS A 24 3.44 8.68 1.79
CA LYS A 24 4.84 9.11 1.82
C LYS A 24 5.80 7.98 2.20
N GLU A 25 5.34 6.98 2.94
CA GLU A 25 6.22 5.97 3.54
C GLU A 25 5.63 4.56 3.41
N PRO A 26 5.78 3.90 2.25
CA PRO A 26 5.15 2.60 1.96
C PRO A 26 5.49 1.50 2.97
N SER A 27 6.67 1.54 3.58
CA SER A 27 7.12 0.56 4.58
C SER A 27 6.30 0.54 5.87
N LYS A 28 5.56 1.61 6.17
CA LYS A 28 4.66 1.69 7.33
C LYS A 28 3.26 1.15 7.06
N TYR A 29 2.95 0.84 5.81
CA TYR A 29 1.62 0.44 5.37
C TYR A 29 1.61 -1.02 4.93
N PRO A 30 0.49 -1.73 5.14
CA PRO A 30 0.33 -3.07 4.59
C PRO A 30 0.45 -3.04 3.07
N SER A 31 1.11 -4.05 2.51
CA SER A 31 1.21 -4.25 1.06
C SER A 31 1.08 -5.72 0.70
N ALA A 32 0.56 -5.99 -0.50
CA ALA A 32 0.42 -7.32 -1.05
C ALA A 32 0.88 -7.35 -2.50
N GLU A 33 1.24 -8.52 -2.97
CA GLU A 33 1.58 -8.74 -4.37
C GLU A 33 0.33 -9.18 -5.13
N TYR A 34 0.08 -8.54 -6.28
CA TYR A 34 -1.05 -8.82 -7.13
C TYR A 34 -0.68 -8.63 -8.59
N ARG A 35 -0.86 -9.69 -9.38
CA ARG A 35 -0.46 -9.74 -10.79
C ARG A 35 1.03 -9.41 -11.02
N GLY A 36 1.88 -9.66 -10.02
CA GLY A 36 3.31 -9.34 -10.04
C GLY A 36 3.64 -7.88 -9.67
N GLU A 37 2.64 -7.08 -9.29
CA GLU A 37 2.81 -5.71 -8.82
C GLU A 37 2.56 -5.63 -7.31
N ARG A 38 3.34 -4.80 -6.61
CA ARG A 38 3.15 -4.56 -5.18
C ARG A 38 2.14 -3.43 -4.99
N ILE A 39 1.01 -3.77 -4.37
CA ILE A 39 -0.08 -2.84 -4.06
C ILE A 39 0.00 -2.47 -2.58
N TYR A 40 -0.17 -1.18 -2.28
CA TYR A 40 -0.15 -0.64 -0.92
C TYR A 40 -1.56 -0.33 -0.42
N PHE A 41 -1.82 -0.52 0.87
CA PHE A 41 -3.12 -0.34 1.49
C PHE A 41 -3.01 0.62 2.67
N CYS A 42 -4.02 1.46 2.88
CA CYS A 42 -4.02 2.42 3.99
C CYS A 42 -4.18 1.76 5.36
N THR A 43 -4.90 0.63 5.43
CA THR A 43 -5.18 -0.10 6.67
C THR A 43 -5.12 -1.61 6.45
N GLN A 44 -5.00 -2.37 7.55
CA GLN A 44 -5.07 -3.83 7.49
C GLN A 44 -6.43 -4.32 6.99
N ALA A 45 -7.52 -3.65 7.36
CA ALA A 45 -8.86 -3.98 6.88
C ALA A 45 -8.97 -3.91 5.35
N CYS A 46 -8.36 -2.91 4.71
CA CYS A 46 -8.29 -2.83 3.26
C CYS A 46 -7.51 -3.99 2.64
N LEU A 47 -6.40 -4.40 3.26
CA LEU A 47 -5.64 -5.57 2.83
C LEU A 47 -6.49 -6.85 2.97
N ASP A 48 -7.24 -7.01 4.06
CA ASP A 48 -8.07 -8.19 4.28
C ASP A 48 -9.18 -8.29 3.21
N VAL A 49 -9.89 -7.19 2.94
CA VAL A 49 -10.91 -7.13 1.88
C VAL A 49 -10.31 -7.45 0.51
N PHE A 50 -9.13 -6.92 0.23
CA PHE A 50 -8.38 -7.22 -0.98
C PHE A 50 -8.02 -8.70 -1.12
N LEU A 51 -7.55 -9.34 -0.04
CA LEU A 51 -7.23 -10.77 -0.05
C LEU A 51 -8.47 -11.65 -0.28
N LEU A 52 -9.66 -11.19 0.12
CA LEU A 52 -10.92 -11.88 -0.20
C LEU A 52 -11.27 -11.75 -1.69
N ASN A 53 -11.23 -10.54 -2.24
CA ASN A 53 -11.60 -10.28 -3.63
C ASN A 53 -10.73 -9.15 -4.24
N PRO A 54 -9.56 -9.48 -4.83
CA PRO A 54 -8.63 -8.45 -5.28
C PRO A 54 -9.08 -7.77 -6.57
N ASP A 55 -9.72 -8.48 -7.50
CA ASP A 55 -10.23 -7.90 -8.76
C ASP A 55 -11.25 -6.77 -8.54
N PRO A 56 -12.39 -6.98 -7.84
CA PRO A 56 -13.35 -5.89 -7.61
C PRO A 56 -12.79 -4.80 -6.69
N PHE A 57 -11.83 -5.13 -5.81
CA PHE A 57 -11.18 -4.13 -4.97
C PHE A 57 -10.33 -3.17 -5.81
N MET A 58 -9.53 -3.71 -6.74
CA MET A 58 -8.72 -2.91 -7.67
C MET A 58 -9.56 -2.17 -8.70
N ALA A 59 -10.76 -2.67 -9.02
CA ALA A 59 -11.74 -1.96 -9.83
C ALA A 59 -12.40 -0.78 -9.09
N GLY A 60 -12.18 -0.65 -7.77
CA GLY A 60 -12.84 0.36 -6.94
C GLY A 60 -14.33 0.08 -6.72
N GLU A 61 -14.77 -1.16 -6.92
CA GLU A 61 -16.18 -1.56 -6.87
C GLU A 61 -16.60 -2.04 -5.46
N ILE A 62 -15.64 -2.26 -4.56
CA ILE A 62 -15.91 -2.65 -3.17
C ILE A 62 -15.93 -1.42 -2.27
N GLU A 63 -17.04 -1.20 -1.57
CA GLU A 63 -17.10 -0.30 -0.43
C GLU A 63 -16.25 -0.89 0.72
N HIS A 64 -15.04 -0.35 0.89
CA HIS A 64 -14.25 -0.64 2.08
C HIS A 64 -14.68 0.30 3.23
N PRO A 65 -14.82 -0.21 4.47
CA PRO A 65 -15.15 0.63 5.61
C PRO A 65 -14.06 1.69 5.76
N ALA A 66 -14.47 2.97 5.60
CA ALA A 66 -13.59 4.13 5.78
C ALA A 66 -13.23 4.33 7.26
#